data_AF-A0A1A2W682-F1
#
_entry.id   AF-A0A1A2W682-F1
#
_cell.length_a   1.000
_cell.length_b   1.000
_cell.length_c   1.000
_cell.angle_alpha   90.00
_cell.angle_beta   90.00
_cell.angle_gamma   90.00
#
_symmetry.space_group_name_H-M   'P 1'
#
loop_
_entity.id
_entity.type
_entity.pdbx_description
1 polymer ?
#
loop_
_entity_poly.entity_id
_entity_poly.type
_entity_poly.pdbx_seq_one_letter_code
_entity_poly.pdbx_strand_id
1 'polypeptide(L)'
;MFDSRVPSAEAIAAMDEHFERRYPSVTPESAALLERVAGLARAENRAAAGQLAVIGELFAYRLSRCAECEEWAVDTEAAVAAEVAAELRISQGLAASRVRYARALRERLPRTGEVFAAGDIDFGIFRTLVYRTDLITDPDVLAAVDAQLAANVARCPGW
;
A
#
# COMPACT_ATOMS: atom_id res chain seq x y z
N MET A 1 35.79 -29.36 40.91
CA MET A 1 35.66 -28.01 41.47
C MET A 1 35.94 -27.05 40.32
N PHE A 2 34.90 -26.56 39.63
CA PHE A 2 35.11 -25.58 38.57
C PHE A 2 35.50 -24.26 39.24
N ASP A 3 36.70 -23.78 38.95
CA ASP A 3 37.19 -22.48 39.42
C ASP A 3 36.36 -21.39 38.74
N SER A 4 35.39 -20.83 39.45
CA SER A 4 34.51 -19.77 38.96
C SER A 4 35.27 -18.45 38.96
N ARG A 5 36.21 -18.31 38.03
CA ARG A 5 36.98 -17.08 37.86
C ARG A 5 36.07 -16.03 37.22
N VAL A 6 35.75 -14.98 37.98
CA VAL A 6 34.93 -13.87 37.50
C VAL A 6 35.65 -13.21 36.31
N PRO A 7 34.96 -12.96 35.18
CA PRO A 7 35.54 -12.27 34.04
C PRO A 7 36.12 -10.90 34.43
N SER A 8 37.22 -10.49 33.80
CA SER A 8 37.78 -9.15 33.99
C SER A 8 36.84 -8.09 33.41
N ALA A 9 36.91 -6.86 33.92
CA ALA A 9 36.11 -5.74 33.42
C ALA A 9 36.34 -5.48 31.90
N GLU A 10 37.57 -5.67 31.42
CA GLU A 10 37.91 -5.55 30.00
C GLU A 10 37.23 -6.63 29.15
N ALA A 11 37.19 -7.89 29.64
CA ALA A 11 36.51 -8.98 28.94
C ALA A 11 34.99 -8.77 28.88
N ILE A 12 34.40 -8.19 29.93
CA ILE A 12 32.98 -7.82 29.96
C ILE A 12 32.70 -6.70 28.95
N ALA A 13 33.49 -5.63 28.96
CA ALA A 13 33.32 -4.50 28.03
C ALA A 13 33.47 -4.92 26.55
N ALA A 14 34.43 -5.80 26.23
CA ALA A 14 34.59 -6.32 24.88
C ALA A 14 33.40 -7.19 24.42
N MET A 15 32.81 -7.96 25.35
CA MET A 15 31.60 -8.74 25.09
C MET A 15 30.40 -7.83 24.85
N ASP A 16 30.22 -6.80 25.68
CA ASP A 16 29.12 -5.83 25.57
C ASP A 16 29.23 -5.05 24.25
N GLU A 17 30.43 -4.59 23.87
CA GLU A 17 30.66 -3.95 22.57
C GLU A 17 30.33 -4.90 21.41
N HIS A 18 30.77 -6.16 21.49
CA HIS A 18 30.47 -7.15 20.47
C HIS A 18 28.95 -7.40 20.36
N PHE A 19 28.25 -7.44 21.49
CA PHE A 19 26.80 -7.60 21.55
C PHE A 19 26.10 -6.39 20.93
N GLU A 20 26.45 -5.17 21.32
CA GLU A 20 25.87 -3.93 20.80
C GLU A 20 26.05 -3.79 19.29
N ARG A 21 27.21 -4.18 18.75
CA ARG A 21 27.44 -4.16 17.29
C ARG A 21 26.56 -5.15 16.54
N ARG A 22 26.23 -6.30 17.14
CA ARG A 22 25.43 -7.36 16.51
C ARG A 22 23.93 -7.16 16.73
N TYR A 23 23.58 -6.56 17.86
CA TYR A 23 22.23 -6.33 18.37
C TYR A 23 22.18 -4.92 18.98
N PRO A 24 22.18 -3.88 18.13
CA PRO A 24 22.18 -2.50 18.61
C PRO A 24 20.96 -2.27 19.50
N SER A 25 21.22 -1.67 20.66
CA SER A 25 20.21 -1.28 21.61
C SER A 25 19.21 -0.31 20.96
N VAL A 26 17.95 -0.40 21.39
CA VAL A 26 16.95 0.60 21.03
C VAL A 26 17.17 1.81 21.92
N THR A 27 17.66 2.90 21.32
CA THR A 27 17.81 4.20 22.00
C THR A 27 16.61 5.09 21.67
N PRO A 28 16.36 6.15 22.46
CA PRO A 28 15.36 7.15 22.12
C PRO A 28 15.58 7.75 20.73
N GLU A 29 16.83 7.96 20.32
CA GLU A 29 17.18 8.48 18.99
C GLU A 29 16.83 7.50 17.88
N SER A 30 17.19 6.22 18.01
CA SER A 30 16.89 5.21 16.99
C SER A 30 15.38 4.97 16.88
N ALA A 31 14.66 4.97 18.00
CA ALA A 31 13.21 4.91 18.03
C ALA A 31 12.56 6.11 17.30
N ALA A 32 13.02 7.33 17.56
CA ALA A 32 12.51 8.54 16.90
C ALA A 32 12.78 8.56 15.39
N LEU A 33 13.93 8.02 14.95
CA LEU A 33 14.24 7.87 13.53
C LEU A 33 13.31 6.87 12.85
N LEU A 34 13.03 5.72 13.49
CA LEU A 34 12.09 4.72 12.97
C LEU A 34 10.65 5.27 12.92
N GLU A 35 10.24 6.05 13.91
CA GLU A 35 8.95 6.74 13.91
C GLU A 35 8.82 7.69 12.71
N ARG A 36 9.88 8.46 12.41
CA ARG A 36 9.91 9.34 11.23
C ARG A 36 9.81 8.54 9.92
N VAL A 37 10.52 7.41 9.81
CA VAL A 37 10.40 6.51 8.64
C VAL A 37 8.96 6.01 8.49
N ALA A 38 8.33 5.58 9.58
CA ALA A 38 6.94 5.13 9.56
C ALA A 38 5.98 6.26 9.15
N GLY A 39 6.20 7.49 9.63
CA GLY A 39 5.42 8.66 9.24
C GLY A 39 5.51 8.99 7.75
N LEU A 40 6.72 8.91 7.18
CA LEU A 40 6.96 9.10 5.75
C LEU A 40 6.27 8.02 4.91
N ALA A 41 6.40 6.75 5.30
CA ALA A 41 5.72 5.64 4.61
C ALA A 41 4.20 5.82 4.59
N ARG A 42 3.58 6.24 5.71
CA ARG A 42 2.15 6.57 5.71
C ARG A 42 1.80 7.72 4.77
N ALA A 43 2.66 8.74 4.68
CA ALA A 43 2.43 9.85 3.76
C ALA A 43 2.50 9.40 2.29
N GLU A 44 3.45 8.52 1.94
CA GLU A 44 3.53 7.90 0.62
C GLU A 44 2.27 7.10 0.28
N ASN A 45 1.79 6.29 1.22
CA ASN A 45 0.57 5.50 1.05
C ASN A 45 -0.66 6.39 0.78
N ARG A 46 -0.84 7.46 1.56
CA ARG A 46 -1.93 8.43 1.34
C ARG A 46 -1.83 9.12 -0.02
N ALA A 47 -0.63 9.49 -0.45
CA ALA A 47 -0.42 10.11 -1.76
C ALA A 47 -0.74 9.13 -2.90
N ALA A 48 -0.37 7.86 -2.76
CA ALA A 48 -0.70 6.82 -3.73
C ALA A 48 -2.22 6.56 -3.80
N ALA A 49 -2.90 6.48 -2.65
CA ALA A 49 -4.36 6.38 -2.60
C ALA A 49 -5.05 7.59 -3.25
N GLY A 50 -4.58 8.81 -2.96
CA GLY A 50 -5.08 10.03 -3.58
C GLY A 50 -4.91 10.03 -5.10
N GLN A 51 -3.78 9.56 -5.62
CA GLN A 51 -3.55 9.41 -7.07
C GLN A 51 -4.58 8.47 -7.70
N LEU A 52 -4.85 7.32 -7.07
CA LEU A 52 -5.87 6.39 -7.56
C LEU A 52 -7.28 6.98 -7.50
N ALA A 53 -7.62 7.71 -6.44
CA ALA A 53 -8.93 8.36 -6.33
C ALA A 53 -9.17 9.34 -7.50
N VAL A 54 -8.19 10.19 -7.81
CA VAL A 54 -8.26 11.14 -8.93
C VAL A 54 -8.33 10.41 -10.29
N ILE A 55 -7.56 9.33 -10.48
CA ILE A 55 -7.66 8.51 -11.69
C ILE A 55 -9.07 7.90 -11.82
N GLY A 56 -9.68 7.47 -10.71
CA GLY A 56 -11.04 6.95 -10.69
C GLY A 56 -12.08 8.00 -11.05
N GLU A 57 -11.90 9.24 -10.59
CA GLU A 57 -12.74 10.38 -10.99
C GLU A 57 -12.59 10.70 -12.49
N LEU A 58 -11.35 10.71 -13.01
CA LEU A 58 -11.09 10.88 -14.44
C LEU A 58 -11.77 9.79 -15.26
N PHE A 59 -11.68 8.53 -14.83
CA PHE A 59 -12.37 7.42 -15.49
C PHE A 59 -13.88 7.62 -15.51
N ALA A 60 -14.50 7.93 -14.37
CA ALA A 60 -15.94 8.18 -14.30
C ALA A 60 -16.38 9.36 -15.18
N TYR A 61 -15.58 10.44 -15.20
CA TYR A 61 -15.82 11.59 -16.06
C TYR A 61 -15.77 11.21 -17.55
N ARG A 62 -14.73 10.50 -17.98
CA ARG A 62 -14.60 10.05 -19.38
C ARG A 62 -15.74 9.10 -19.77
N LEU A 63 -16.08 8.15 -18.90
CA LEU A 63 -17.18 7.20 -19.14
C LEU A 63 -18.51 7.92 -19.37
N SER A 64 -18.83 8.93 -18.55
CA SER A 64 -20.06 9.72 -18.68
C SER A 64 -20.17 10.48 -20.01
N ARG A 65 -19.04 10.79 -20.65
CA ARG A 65 -18.97 11.51 -21.92
C ARG A 65 -18.91 10.58 -23.13
N CYS A 66 -18.41 9.36 -22.96
CA CYS A 66 -18.23 8.40 -24.05
C CYS A 66 -19.43 7.47 -24.23
N ALA A 67 -20.32 7.34 -23.24
CA ALA A 67 -21.53 6.53 -23.33
C ALA A 67 -22.54 7.02 -24.39
N GLU A 68 -22.37 8.22 -24.96
CA GLU A 68 -23.30 8.84 -25.92
C GLU A 68 -22.75 9.00 -27.35
N CYS A 69 -21.51 8.55 -27.66
CA CYS A 69 -20.89 8.80 -28.97
C CYS A 69 -20.52 7.50 -29.72
N GLU A 70 -21.15 7.26 -30.88
CA GLU A 70 -20.83 6.16 -31.82
C GLU A 70 -19.38 6.21 -32.38
N GLU A 71 -18.71 7.36 -32.29
CA GLU A 71 -17.37 7.58 -32.88
C GLU A 71 -16.19 7.10 -32.00
N TRP A 72 -16.43 6.67 -30.76
CA TRP A 72 -15.38 6.16 -29.88
C TRP A 72 -15.28 4.63 -29.93
N ALA A 73 -14.49 4.13 -30.87
CA ALA A 73 -14.13 2.71 -30.95
C ALA A 73 -13.10 2.26 -29.89
N VAL A 74 -12.66 3.16 -28.99
CA VAL A 74 -11.62 2.90 -27.97
C VAL A 74 -12.27 2.69 -26.61
N ASP A 75 -11.90 1.58 -25.95
CA ASP A 75 -12.24 1.31 -24.56
C ASP A 75 -11.88 2.51 -23.66
N THR A 76 -12.84 3.01 -22.88
CA THR A 76 -12.64 4.13 -21.95
C THR A 76 -11.46 3.87 -21.00
N GLU A 77 -11.27 2.62 -20.59
CA GLU A 77 -10.14 2.23 -19.74
C GLU A 77 -8.80 2.42 -20.46
N ALA A 78 -8.73 2.07 -21.75
CA ALA A 78 -7.52 2.24 -22.56
C ALA A 78 -7.19 3.72 -22.82
N ALA A 79 -8.21 4.56 -23.04
CA ALA A 79 -8.04 6.00 -23.22
C ALA A 79 -7.52 6.67 -21.95
N VAL A 80 -8.14 6.40 -20.80
CA VAL A 80 -7.70 6.93 -19.50
C VAL A 80 -6.28 6.42 -19.17
N ALA A 81 -5.98 5.15 -19.45
CA ALA A 81 -4.64 4.61 -19.25
C ALA A 81 -3.59 5.35 -20.10
N ALA A 82 -3.91 5.73 -21.34
CA ALA A 82 -2.99 6.50 -22.18
C ALA A 82 -2.75 7.92 -21.64
N GLU A 83 -3.80 8.61 -21.17
CA GLU A 83 -3.69 9.93 -20.53
C GLU A 83 -2.82 9.86 -19.27
N VAL A 84 -3.08 8.87 -18.40
CA VAL A 84 -2.31 8.65 -17.17
C VAL A 84 -0.86 8.25 -17.48
N ALA A 85 -0.62 7.45 -18.52
CA ALA A 85 0.73 7.06 -18.94
C ALA A 85 1.55 8.29 -19.35
N ALA A 86 0.95 9.19 -20.13
CA ALA A 86 1.59 10.43 -20.57
C ALA A 86 1.91 11.35 -19.38
N GLU A 87 0.93 11.59 -18.49
CA GLU A 87 1.09 12.48 -17.34
C GLU A 87 2.16 11.98 -16.36
N LEU A 88 2.13 10.68 -16.04
CA LEU A 88 3.06 10.09 -15.09
C LEU A 88 4.40 9.66 -15.70
N ARG A 89 4.55 9.75 -17.03
CA ARG A 89 5.73 9.29 -17.79
C ARG A 89 6.06 7.81 -17.50
N ILE A 90 5.04 6.96 -17.56
CA ILE A 90 5.13 5.51 -17.31
C ILE A 90 4.69 4.69 -18.53
N SER A 91 4.95 3.38 -18.49
CA SER A 91 4.45 2.49 -19.54
C SER A 91 2.94 2.34 -19.52
N GLN A 92 2.35 2.07 -20.70
CA GLN A 92 0.91 1.87 -20.86
C GLN A 92 0.36 0.76 -19.96
N GLY A 93 1.08 -0.36 -19.82
CA GLY A 93 0.65 -1.46 -18.95
C GLY A 93 0.61 -1.09 -17.46
N LEU A 94 1.55 -0.23 -17.02
CA LEU A 94 1.56 0.26 -15.65
C LEU A 94 0.43 1.27 -15.41
N ALA A 95 0.12 2.12 -16.40
CA ALA A 95 -1.02 3.02 -16.33
C ALA A 95 -2.36 2.28 -16.33
N ALA A 96 -2.53 1.26 -17.20
CA ALA A 96 -3.72 0.41 -17.21
C ALA A 96 -3.94 -0.28 -15.85
N SER A 97 -2.85 -0.76 -15.23
CA SER A 97 -2.92 -1.31 -13.87
C SER A 97 -3.39 -0.27 -12.85
N ARG A 98 -2.91 0.99 -12.93
CA ARG A 98 -3.40 2.08 -12.07
C ARG A 98 -4.89 2.35 -12.27
N VAL A 99 -5.38 2.37 -13.51
CA VAL A 99 -6.82 2.55 -13.78
C VAL A 99 -7.64 1.41 -13.18
N ARG A 100 -7.21 0.15 -13.34
CA ARG A 100 -7.85 -1.00 -12.67
C ARG A 100 -7.90 -0.85 -11.14
N TYR A 101 -6.80 -0.45 -10.51
CA TYR A 101 -6.77 -0.25 -9.06
C TYR A 101 -7.60 0.95 -8.61
N ALA A 102 -7.65 2.03 -9.39
CA ALA A 102 -8.52 3.17 -9.15
C ALA A 102 -10.00 2.79 -9.17
N ARG A 103 -10.40 1.98 -10.17
CA ARG A 103 -11.74 1.42 -10.23
C ARG A 103 -12.01 0.47 -9.07
N ALA A 104 -11.08 -0.41 -8.74
CA ALA A 104 -11.24 -1.30 -7.59
C ALA A 104 -11.41 -0.52 -6.27
N LEU A 105 -10.63 0.55 -6.08
CA LEU A 105 -10.73 1.44 -4.90
C LEU A 105 -12.11 2.11 -4.79
N ARG A 106 -12.69 2.54 -5.91
CA ARG A 106 -13.96 3.27 -5.94
C ARG A 106 -15.20 2.36 -6.00
N GLU A 107 -15.13 1.28 -6.76
CA GLU A 107 -16.28 0.48 -7.18
C GLU A 107 -16.37 -0.88 -6.47
N ARG A 108 -15.23 -1.46 -6.05
CA ARG A 108 -15.17 -2.84 -5.53
C ARG A 108 -14.87 -2.92 -4.04
N LEU A 109 -13.84 -2.22 -3.59
CA LEU A 109 -13.31 -2.28 -2.23
C LEU A 109 -13.24 -0.90 -1.57
N PRO A 110 -14.35 -0.14 -1.49
CA PRO A 110 -14.34 1.22 -0.96
C PRO A 110 -13.89 1.32 0.49
N ARG A 111 -14.27 0.37 1.36
CA ARG A 111 -13.87 0.40 2.78
C ARG A 111 -12.39 0.08 2.96
N THR A 112 -11.87 -0.87 2.19
CA THR A 112 -10.42 -1.13 2.15
C THR A 112 -9.68 0.06 1.55
N GLY A 113 -10.28 0.74 0.57
CA GLY A 113 -9.79 1.98 0.00
C GLY A 113 -9.63 3.09 1.05
N GLU A 114 -10.55 3.21 2.01
CA GLU A 114 -10.44 4.16 3.13
C GLU A 114 -9.25 3.85 4.03
N VAL A 115 -8.99 2.58 4.34
CA VAL A 115 -7.80 2.16 5.11
C VAL A 115 -6.51 2.50 4.36
N PHE A 116 -6.49 2.30 3.04
CA PHE A 116 -5.36 2.73 2.22
C PHE A 116 -5.20 4.26 2.20
N ALA A 117 -6.31 5.00 2.10
CA ALA A 117 -6.32 6.47 2.12
C ALA A 117 -5.95 7.07 3.48
N ALA A 118 -6.07 6.31 4.59
CA ALA A 118 -5.51 6.67 5.89
C ALA A 118 -3.98 6.49 5.94
N GLY A 119 -3.44 5.62 5.06
CA GLY A 119 -2.04 5.24 4.99
C GLY A 119 -1.68 4.03 5.84
N ASP A 120 -2.69 3.32 6.36
CA ASP A 120 -2.52 2.18 7.27
C ASP A 120 -2.13 0.88 6.55
N ILE A 121 -2.32 0.82 5.24
CA ILE A 121 -1.78 -0.21 4.36
C ILE A 121 -1.01 0.43 3.22
N ASP A 122 -0.03 -0.29 2.68
CA ASP A 122 0.69 0.16 1.49
C ASP A 122 -0.02 -0.23 0.18
N PHE A 123 0.44 0.35 -0.93
CA PHE A 123 -0.09 0.08 -2.25
C PHE A 123 0.08 -1.39 -2.69
N GLY A 124 1.11 -2.08 -2.22
CA GLY A 124 1.37 -3.48 -2.50
C GLY A 124 0.34 -4.41 -1.84
N ILE A 125 -0.01 -4.14 -0.58
CA ILE A 125 -1.09 -4.83 0.14
C ILE A 125 -2.42 -4.56 -0.55
N PHE A 126 -2.75 -3.30 -0.85
CA PHE A 126 -3.98 -2.96 -1.56
C PHE A 126 -4.11 -3.72 -2.90
N ARG A 127 -3.03 -3.72 -3.70
CA ARG A 127 -2.96 -4.49 -4.96
C ARG A 127 -3.21 -5.98 -4.74
N THR A 128 -2.62 -6.56 -3.72
CA THR A 128 -2.81 -7.98 -3.37
C THR A 128 -4.27 -8.27 -3.04
N LEU A 129 -4.92 -7.40 -2.25
CA LEU A 129 -6.34 -7.56 -1.91
C LEU A 129 -7.24 -7.47 -3.13
N VAL A 130 -7.01 -6.51 -4.02
CA VAL A 130 -7.75 -6.41 -5.30
C VAL A 130 -7.58 -7.69 -6.12
N TYR A 131 -6.36 -8.19 -6.26
CA TYR A 131 -6.11 -9.42 -7.02
C TYR A 131 -6.80 -10.65 -6.40
N ARG A 132 -6.74 -10.78 -5.06
CA ARG A 132 -7.33 -11.93 -4.35
C ARG A 132 -8.86 -11.91 -4.34
N THR A 133 -9.47 -10.76 -4.58
CA THR A 133 -10.94 -10.59 -4.59
C THR A 133 -11.51 -10.47 -6.01
N ASP A 134 -10.68 -10.54 -7.06
CA ASP A 134 -11.10 -10.28 -8.46
C ASP A 134 -12.11 -11.32 -8.97
N LEU A 135 -12.08 -12.55 -8.43
CA LEU A 135 -13.01 -13.63 -8.80
C LEU A 135 -14.35 -13.58 -8.04
N ILE A 136 -14.52 -12.67 -7.09
CA ILE A 136 -15.81 -12.47 -6.41
C ILE A 136 -16.69 -11.60 -7.31
N THR A 137 -17.75 -12.20 -7.84
CA THR A 137 -18.69 -11.56 -8.77
C THR A 137 -20.00 -11.14 -8.12
N ASP A 138 -20.37 -11.78 -7.01
CA ASP A 138 -21.55 -11.41 -6.22
C ASP A 138 -21.27 -10.10 -5.44
N PRO A 139 -22.04 -9.02 -5.68
CA PRO A 139 -21.80 -7.73 -5.05
C PRO A 139 -21.98 -7.73 -3.52
N ASP A 140 -22.93 -8.51 -3.00
CA ASP A 140 -23.22 -8.56 -1.56
C ASP A 140 -22.12 -9.33 -0.84
N VAL A 141 -21.63 -10.42 -1.45
CA VAL A 141 -20.46 -11.16 -0.96
C VAL A 141 -19.21 -10.27 -0.98
N LEU A 142 -18.97 -9.54 -2.07
CA LEU A 142 -17.83 -8.65 -2.17
C LEU A 142 -17.88 -7.53 -1.13
N ALA A 143 -19.05 -6.91 -0.91
CA ALA A 143 -19.22 -5.87 0.10
C ALA A 143 -18.98 -6.41 1.53
N ALA A 144 -19.41 -7.64 1.82
CA ALA A 144 -19.13 -8.30 3.09
C ALA A 144 -17.63 -8.58 3.27
N VAL A 145 -16.94 -9.04 2.21
CA VAL A 145 -15.49 -9.26 2.21
C VAL A 145 -14.73 -7.95 2.39
N ASP A 146 -15.08 -6.89 1.65
CA ASP A 146 -14.47 -5.56 1.79
C ASP A 146 -14.57 -5.03 3.23
N ALA A 147 -15.74 -5.18 3.85
CA ALA A 147 -15.93 -4.83 5.26
C ALA A 147 -15.01 -5.59 6.21
N GLN A 148 -14.84 -6.90 5.99
CA GLN A 148 -13.96 -7.73 6.80
C GLN A 148 -12.48 -7.41 6.56
N LEU A 149 -12.08 -7.15 5.31
CA LEU A 149 -10.72 -6.76 4.97
C LEU A 149 -10.37 -5.42 5.61
N ALA A 150 -11.20 -4.40 5.42
CA ALA A 150 -11.03 -3.09 6.03
C ALA A 150 -10.93 -3.17 7.56
N ALA A 151 -11.77 -4.01 8.17
CA ALA A 151 -11.74 -4.20 9.61
C ALA A 151 -10.43 -4.85 10.09
N ASN A 152 -9.75 -5.69 9.32
CA ASN A 152 -8.66 -6.55 9.82
C ASN A 152 -7.27 -6.22 9.29
N VAL A 153 -7.14 -5.70 8.07
CA VAL A 153 -5.86 -5.65 7.35
C VAL A 153 -4.79 -4.81 8.07
N ALA A 154 -5.18 -3.69 8.68
CA ALA A 154 -4.26 -2.82 9.41
C ALA A 154 -3.67 -3.45 10.69
N ARG A 155 -4.26 -4.54 11.19
CA ARG A 155 -3.82 -5.23 12.41
C ARG A 155 -2.87 -6.39 12.17
N CYS A 156 -2.64 -6.79 10.93
CA CYS A 156 -1.78 -7.93 10.62
C CYS A 156 -0.36 -7.45 10.29
N PRO A 157 0.64 -7.70 11.16
CA PRO A 157 2.02 -7.39 10.85
C PRO A 157 2.57 -8.45 9.90
N GLY A 158 2.79 -8.08 8.64
CA GLY A 158 3.41 -8.93 7.62
C GLY A 158 2.42 -9.88 6.93
N TRP A 159 2.14 -9.57 5.67
CA TRP A 159 1.59 -10.52 4.69
C TRP A 159 2.64 -10.71 3.59
#